data_AF-A0A0D3VFZ1-F1
#
_entry.id   AF-A0A0D3VFZ1-F1
#
_cell.length_a   1.000
_cell.length_b   1.000
_cell.length_c   1.000
_cell.angle_alpha   90.00
_cell.angle_beta   90.00
_cell.angle_gamma   90.00
#
_symmetry.space_group_name_H-M   'P 1'
#
loop_
_entity.id
_entity.type
_entity.pdbx_description
1 polymer ?
#
loop_
_entity_poly.entity_id
_entity_poly.type
_entity_poly.pdbx_seq_one_letter_code
_entity_poly.pdbx_strand_id
1 'polypeptide(L)'
;MTVVDHTIMVQLSSTTPNKTFVFANEAVNSNVQFTKQNELAGPLQGAQFGLYPRGASASYTPLATATSTSTGAVSFTNVDYGSYDIRGISAPTGYRTFTREEMIVMLMRLVQAEALPSQQQVDFKDWKDVGGFAEEAVQEAAKAGIISGYQGRLRPKGEASRAETSVMLLHLLELETRIQSILDKQ
;
A
#
# COMPACT_ATOMS: atom_id res chain seq x y z
N MET A 1 9.02 4.33 -27.81
CA MET A 1 8.31 4.67 -29.05
C MET A 1 8.94 3.85 -30.17
N THR A 2 8.38 2.68 -30.47
CA THR A 2 8.86 1.84 -31.56
C THR A 2 8.10 2.27 -32.80
N VAL A 3 8.78 2.87 -33.77
CA VAL A 3 8.19 3.14 -35.09
C VAL A 3 8.08 1.79 -35.79
N VAL A 4 6.87 1.37 -36.16
CA VAL A 4 6.68 0.20 -37.01
C VAL A 4 6.82 0.69 -38.44
N ASP A 5 7.94 0.37 -39.09
CA ASP A 5 8.20 0.80 -40.47
C ASP A 5 7.17 0.17 -41.43
N HIS A 6 6.27 1.00 -41.94
CA HIS A 6 5.35 0.65 -43.00
C HIS A 6 5.83 1.27 -44.32
N THR A 7 6.36 0.46 -45.23
CA THR A 7 6.71 0.91 -46.59
C THR A 7 5.45 0.82 -47.46
N ILE A 8 4.98 1.95 -48.00
CA ILE A 8 3.88 1.99 -48.95
C ILE A 8 4.43 2.28 -50.35
N MET A 9 4.16 1.38 -51.30
CA MET A 9 4.48 1.60 -52.72
C MET A 9 3.54 2.66 -53.30
N VAL A 10 4.10 3.75 -53.84
CA VAL A 10 3.34 4.85 -54.45
C VAL A 10 3.62 4.91 -55.95
N GLN A 11 2.56 4.98 -56.76
CA GLN A 11 2.64 5.30 -58.18
C GLN A 11 1.74 6.51 -58.46
N LEU A 12 2.31 7.52 -59.14
CA LEU A 12 1.62 8.73 -59.58
C LEU A 12 1.61 8.78 -61.10
N SER A 13 0.59 9.41 -61.67
CA SER A 13 0.48 9.64 -63.11
C SER A 13 0.04 11.07 -63.40
N SER A 14 0.15 11.50 -64.66
CA SER A 14 -0.32 12.82 -65.12
C SER A 14 -1.83 13.04 -64.93
N THR A 15 -2.61 11.96 -64.77
CA THR A 15 -4.05 12.01 -64.52
C THR A 15 -4.42 11.94 -63.03
N THR A 16 -3.46 11.57 -62.17
CA THR A 16 -3.66 11.46 -60.72
C THR A 16 -2.46 12.10 -59.99
N PRO A 17 -2.29 13.43 -60.09
CA PRO A 17 -1.08 14.11 -59.65
C PRO A 17 -0.92 14.14 -58.12
N ASN A 18 -2.03 14.02 -57.38
CA ASN A 18 -2.05 14.07 -55.92
C ASN A 18 -2.65 12.78 -55.35
N LYS A 19 -1.94 12.17 -54.39
CA LYS A 19 -2.42 11.01 -53.63
C LYS A 19 -2.20 11.27 -52.15
N THR A 20 -3.30 11.34 -51.39
CA THR A 20 -3.27 11.55 -49.93
C THR A 20 -3.21 10.21 -49.22
N PHE A 21 -2.27 10.08 -48.27
CA PHE A 21 -2.17 8.93 -47.39
C PHE A 21 -2.46 9.38 -45.96
N VAL A 22 -3.32 8.63 -45.26
CA VAL A 22 -3.58 8.84 -43.84
C VAL A 22 -2.86 7.74 -43.08
N PHE A 23 -1.90 8.13 -42.23
CA PHE A 23 -1.23 7.22 -41.31
C PHE A 23 -1.88 7.38 -39.94
N ALA A 24 -2.63 6.36 -39.51
CA ALA A 24 -3.12 6.28 -38.15
C ALA A 24 -2.08 5.58 -37.28
N ASN A 25 -1.78 6.14 -36.10
CA ASN A 25 -1.01 5.41 -35.11
C ASN A 25 -1.90 4.34 -34.49
N GLU A 26 -1.58 3.06 -34.68
CA GLU A 26 -2.24 1.99 -33.95
C GLU A 26 -1.69 1.95 -32.52
N ALA A 27 -2.57 1.95 -31.52
CA ALA A 27 -2.17 1.79 -30.14
C ALA A 27 -1.51 0.42 -29.97
N VAL A 28 -0.22 0.40 -29.64
CA VAL A 28 0.49 -0.84 -29.30
C VAL A 28 0.11 -1.19 -27.87
N ASN A 29 -0.84 -2.09 -27.73
CA ASN A 29 -1.28 -2.54 -26.42
C ASN A 29 -0.33 -3.62 -25.91
N SER A 30 0.20 -3.42 -24.70
CA SER A 30 1.16 -4.32 -24.07
C SER A 30 0.51 -5.09 -22.92
N ASN A 31 1.12 -6.22 -22.55
CA ASN A 31 0.72 -6.97 -21.37
C ASN A 31 1.64 -6.62 -20.21
N VAL A 32 1.06 -6.32 -19.05
CA VAL A 32 1.81 -6.13 -17.80
C VAL A 32 1.62 -7.37 -16.93
N GLN A 33 2.71 -8.01 -16.55
CA GLN A 33 2.68 -9.22 -15.73
C GLN A 33 3.68 -9.16 -14.58
N PHE A 34 3.29 -9.69 -13.43
CA PHE A 34 4.16 -9.86 -12.27
C PHE A 34 3.66 -11.03 -11.40
N THR A 35 4.48 -11.44 -10.44
CA THR A 35 4.13 -12.52 -9.51
C THR A 35 4.02 -11.97 -8.10
N LYS A 36 2.86 -12.20 -7.46
CA LYS A 36 2.65 -11.91 -6.06
C LYS A 36 3.18 -13.06 -5.21
N GLN A 37 4.05 -12.72 -4.26
CA GLN A 37 4.63 -13.66 -3.29
C GLN A 37 4.17 -13.38 -1.86
N ASN A 38 4.32 -14.37 -0.99
CA ASN A 38 4.16 -14.28 0.46
C ASN A 38 5.50 -13.93 1.14
N GLU A 39 5.51 -13.87 2.47
CA GLU A 39 6.70 -13.49 3.26
C GLU A 39 7.84 -14.54 3.21
N LEU A 40 7.53 -15.75 2.76
CA LEU A 40 8.48 -16.85 2.56
C LEU A 40 8.88 -17.02 1.08
N ALA A 41 8.65 -15.99 0.25
CA ALA A 41 8.89 -15.98 -1.20
C ALA A 41 8.09 -17.01 -2.03
N GLY A 42 7.12 -17.71 -1.42
CA GLY A 42 6.18 -18.58 -2.13
C GLY A 42 5.08 -17.80 -2.86
N PRO A 43 4.40 -18.36 -3.88
CA PRO A 43 3.30 -17.69 -4.56
C PRO A 43 2.14 -17.38 -3.62
N LEU A 44 1.49 -16.24 -3.83
CA LEU A 44 0.33 -15.81 -3.04
C LEU A 44 -0.87 -15.59 -3.95
N GLN A 45 -1.84 -16.51 -3.89
CA GLN A 45 -3.11 -16.47 -4.63
C GLN A 45 -4.13 -15.54 -3.95
N GLY A 46 -5.02 -14.94 -4.74
CA GLY A 46 -6.23 -14.25 -4.27
C GLY A 46 -6.04 -12.78 -3.92
N ALA A 47 -4.86 -12.21 -4.14
CA ALA A 47 -4.59 -10.79 -3.90
C ALA A 47 -5.06 -10.00 -5.13
N GLN A 48 -5.89 -8.98 -4.92
CA GLN A 48 -6.42 -8.15 -6.00
C GLN A 48 -5.57 -6.89 -6.18
N PHE A 49 -5.33 -6.53 -7.44
CA PHE A 49 -4.59 -5.34 -7.85
C PHE A 49 -5.38 -4.52 -8.84
N GLY A 50 -5.17 -3.22 -8.80
CA GLY A 50 -5.67 -2.27 -9.79
C GLY A 50 -4.52 -1.61 -10.56
N LEU A 51 -4.77 -1.33 -11.83
CA LEU A 51 -3.92 -0.53 -12.69
C LEU A 51 -4.46 0.90 -12.76
N TYR A 52 -3.60 1.88 -12.51
CA TYR A 52 -3.97 3.30 -12.44
C TYR A 52 -3.05 4.12 -13.34
N PRO A 53 -3.51 5.25 -13.92
CA PRO A 53 -2.60 6.23 -14.48
C PRO A 53 -1.58 6.68 -13.41
N ARG A 54 -0.33 6.91 -13.81
CA ARG A 54 0.72 7.38 -12.90
C ARG A 54 0.26 8.65 -12.18
N GLY A 55 0.27 8.63 -10.84
CA GLY A 55 -0.11 9.78 -10.01
C GLY A 55 -1.62 9.97 -9.81
N ALA A 56 -2.45 9.00 -10.19
CA ALA A 56 -3.89 9.05 -9.93
C ALA A 56 -4.19 9.21 -8.43
N SER A 57 -5.23 9.98 -8.08
CA SER A 57 -5.70 10.15 -6.70
C SER A 57 -6.03 8.80 -6.04
N ALA A 58 -6.00 8.75 -4.70
CA ALA A 58 -6.38 7.56 -3.93
C ALA A 58 -7.84 7.14 -4.17
N SER A 59 -8.72 8.07 -4.53
CA SER A 59 -10.14 7.82 -4.83
C SER A 59 -10.41 7.51 -6.31
N TYR A 60 -9.40 7.45 -7.16
CA TYR A 60 -9.57 7.16 -8.59
C TYR A 60 -9.99 5.70 -8.80
N THR A 61 -10.89 5.44 -9.76
CA THR A 61 -11.32 4.08 -10.11
C THR A 61 -10.25 3.41 -10.99
N PRO A 62 -9.80 2.18 -10.70
CA PRO A 62 -8.79 1.50 -11.51
C PRO A 62 -9.23 1.33 -12.97
N LEU A 63 -8.29 1.46 -13.90
CA LEU A 63 -8.51 1.22 -15.34
C LEU A 63 -8.77 -0.26 -15.62
N ALA A 64 -8.12 -1.14 -14.85
CA ALA A 64 -8.30 -2.57 -14.91
C ALA A 64 -8.00 -3.16 -13.53
N THR A 65 -8.60 -4.31 -13.23
CA THR A 65 -8.30 -5.09 -12.03
C THR A 65 -7.87 -6.50 -12.40
N ALA A 66 -7.00 -7.10 -11.59
CA ALA A 66 -6.54 -8.47 -11.75
C ALA A 66 -6.30 -9.11 -10.39
N THR A 67 -6.54 -10.42 -10.29
CA THR A 67 -6.37 -11.19 -9.05
C THR A 67 -5.25 -12.22 -9.24
N SER A 68 -4.38 -12.34 -8.24
CA SER A 68 -3.28 -13.31 -8.31
C SER A 68 -3.78 -14.75 -8.34
N THR A 69 -3.23 -15.56 -9.23
CA THR A 69 -3.58 -16.98 -9.40
C THR A 69 -2.86 -17.88 -8.38
N SER A 70 -3.07 -19.19 -8.43
CA SER A 70 -2.38 -20.18 -7.58
C SER A 70 -0.85 -20.15 -7.73
N THR A 71 -0.34 -19.70 -8.88
CA THR A 71 1.10 -19.49 -9.12
C THR A 71 1.57 -18.09 -8.72
N GLY A 72 0.68 -17.28 -8.13
CA GLY A 72 0.92 -15.89 -7.78
C GLY A 72 0.88 -14.93 -8.97
N ALA A 73 0.67 -15.40 -10.20
CA ALA A 73 0.70 -14.55 -11.39
C ALA A 73 -0.47 -13.56 -11.39
N VAL A 74 -0.17 -12.30 -11.72
CA VAL A 74 -1.13 -11.22 -11.96
C VAL A 74 -0.86 -10.66 -13.36
N SER A 75 -1.91 -10.46 -14.15
CA SER A 75 -1.78 -10.02 -15.54
C SER A 75 -2.84 -8.99 -15.91
N PHE A 76 -2.39 -7.87 -16.48
CA PHE A 76 -3.24 -6.91 -17.17
C PHE A 76 -2.97 -7.04 -18.67
N THR A 77 -4.00 -7.36 -19.45
CA THR A 77 -3.90 -7.49 -20.90
C THR A 77 -4.38 -6.23 -21.58
N ASN A 78 -3.90 -6.01 -22.82
CA ASN A 78 -4.37 -4.92 -23.67
C ASN A 78 -4.22 -3.52 -23.02
N VAL A 79 -3.09 -3.29 -22.33
CA VAL A 79 -2.80 -2.02 -21.66
C VAL A 79 -2.20 -1.06 -22.67
N ASP A 80 -2.82 0.11 -22.85
CA ASP A 80 -2.30 1.18 -23.69
C ASP A 80 -0.87 1.57 -23.27
N TYR A 81 -0.06 2.07 -24.20
CA TYR A 81 1.28 2.54 -23.87
C TYR A 81 1.22 3.79 -22.98
N GLY A 82 1.93 3.76 -21.85
CA GLY A 82 1.92 4.86 -20.90
C GLY A 82 2.67 4.54 -19.60
N SER A 83 2.58 5.47 -18.65
CA SER A 83 3.10 5.30 -17.29
C SER A 83 1.95 5.02 -16.33
N TYR A 84 2.08 3.96 -15.53
CA TYR A 84 1.02 3.48 -14.64
C TYR A 84 1.54 3.21 -13.23
N ASP A 85 0.64 3.28 -12.26
CA ASP A 85 0.83 2.75 -10.90
C ASP A 85 0.05 1.45 -10.76
N ILE A 86 0.65 0.44 -10.12
CA ILE A 86 -0.04 -0.77 -9.66
C ILE A 86 -0.27 -0.63 -8.16
N ARG A 87 -1.51 -0.83 -7.71
CA ARG A 87 -1.88 -0.74 -6.29
C ARG A 87 -2.64 -1.99 -5.87
N GLY A 88 -2.38 -2.47 -4.66
CA GLY A 88 -3.20 -3.51 -4.05
C GLY A 88 -4.58 -2.97 -3.69
N ILE A 89 -5.62 -3.77 -3.94
CA ILE A 89 -7.02 -3.44 -3.63
C ILE A 89 -7.51 -4.26 -2.44
N SER A 90 -7.24 -5.56 -2.43
CA SER A 90 -7.65 -6.45 -1.35
C SER A 90 -6.66 -7.60 -1.17
N ALA A 91 -6.54 -8.04 0.09
CA ALA A 91 -5.74 -9.19 0.46
C ALA A 91 -6.51 -10.51 0.20
N PRO A 92 -5.80 -11.63 -0.01
CA PRO A 92 -6.43 -12.95 -0.14
C PRO A 92 -7.25 -13.37 1.08
N THR A 93 -8.20 -14.30 0.87
CA THR A 93 -8.90 -14.98 1.98
C THR A 93 -7.89 -15.59 2.96
N GLY A 94 -8.03 -15.26 4.25
CA GLY A 94 -7.11 -15.69 5.31
C GLY A 94 -5.99 -14.70 5.64
N TYR A 95 -5.77 -13.68 4.80
CA TYR A 95 -4.88 -12.55 5.10
C TYR A 95 -5.72 -11.39 5.62
N ARG A 96 -5.87 -11.30 6.94
CA ARG A 96 -6.60 -10.20 7.58
C ARG A 96 -5.70 -8.99 7.73
N THR A 97 -6.17 -7.81 7.29
CA THR A 97 -5.60 -6.53 7.70
C THR A 97 -6.04 -6.23 9.14
N PHE A 98 -5.09 -5.86 9.99
CA PHE A 98 -5.37 -5.45 11.36
C PHE A 98 -5.67 -3.96 11.41
N THR A 99 -6.63 -3.60 12.26
CA THR A 99 -6.90 -2.19 12.54
C THR A 99 -5.79 -1.60 13.41
N ARG A 100 -5.67 -0.26 13.42
CA ARG A 100 -4.68 0.41 14.29
C ARG A 100 -4.84 0.06 15.76
N GLU A 101 -6.07 0.02 16.27
CA GLU A 101 -6.32 -0.36 17.68
C GLU A 101 -5.91 -1.82 17.97
N GLU A 102 -6.11 -2.75 17.04
CA GLU A 102 -5.71 -4.15 17.20
C GLU A 102 -4.19 -4.31 17.21
N MET A 103 -3.50 -3.58 16.34
CA MET A 103 -2.03 -3.56 16.31
C MET A 103 -1.45 -2.98 17.60
N ILE A 104 -2.05 -1.92 18.14
CA ILE A 104 -1.64 -1.34 19.41
C ILE A 104 -1.82 -2.35 20.54
N VAL A 105 -2.98 -3.02 20.61
CA VAL A 105 -3.20 -4.09 21.61
C VAL A 105 -2.18 -5.21 21.47
N MET A 106 -1.85 -5.64 20.25
CA MET A 106 -0.84 -6.67 20.03
C MET A 106 0.55 -6.23 20.48
N LEU A 107 0.97 -5.02 20.14
CA LEU A 107 2.27 -4.48 20.54
C LEU A 107 2.36 -4.28 22.06
N MET A 108 1.31 -3.73 22.68
CA MET A 108 1.26 -3.53 24.13
C MET A 108 1.21 -4.83 24.93
N ARG A 109 0.81 -5.95 24.31
CA ARG A 109 0.93 -7.28 24.91
C ARG A 109 2.37 -7.83 24.90
N LEU A 110 3.24 -7.33 24.03
CA LEU A 110 4.65 -7.75 24.00
C LEU A 110 5.44 -7.17 25.17
N VAL A 111 4.96 -6.08 25.76
CA VAL A 111 5.64 -5.36 26.83
C VAL A 111 4.84 -5.46 28.12
N GLN A 112 5.54 -5.58 29.25
CA GLN A 112 4.93 -5.38 30.56
C GLN A 112 4.66 -3.88 30.74
N ALA A 113 3.39 -3.47 30.61
CA ALA A 113 2.96 -2.07 30.60
C ALA A 113 3.48 -1.25 31.81
N GLU A 114 3.74 -1.91 32.94
CA GLU A 114 4.22 -1.32 34.20
C GLU A 114 5.61 -0.66 34.11
N ALA A 115 6.38 -0.93 33.05
CA ALA A 115 7.73 -0.39 32.84
C ALA A 115 7.77 0.82 31.88
N LEU A 116 6.64 1.21 31.28
CA LEU A 116 6.64 2.25 30.26
C LEU A 116 6.58 3.65 30.88
N PRO A 117 7.42 4.61 30.43
CA PRO A 117 7.42 5.96 30.97
C PRO A 117 6.13 6.68 30.57
N SER A 118 5.46 7.34 31.51
CA SER A 118 4.36 8.25 31.17
C SER A 118 4.94 9.61 30.76
N GLN A 119 4.97 9.88 29.45
CA GLN A 119 5.51 11.13 28.91
C GLN A 119 4.44 12.23 28.84
N GLN A 120 3.24 11.94 28.33
CA GLN A 120 2.18 12.95 28.21
C GLN A 120 0.78 12.35 28.04
N GLN A 121 -0.24 12.96 28.65
CA GLN A 121 -1.63 12.62 28.34
C GLN A 121 -1.96 13.09 26.91
N VAL A 122 -2.44 12.15 26.08
CA VAL A 122 -2.87 12.42 24.71
C VAL A 122 -4.35 12.11 24.60
N ASP A 123 -5.16 13.13 24.31
CA ASP A 123 -6.59 12.97 24.06
C ASP A 123 -6.85 12.95 22.55
N PHE A 124 -7.45 11.86 22.05
CA PHE A 124 -7.82 11.73 20.64
C PHE A 124 -9.25 12.19 20.39
N LYS A 125 -9.46 13.01 19.34
CA LYS A 125 -10.78 13.53 18.95
C LYS A 125 -11.79 12.44 18.57
N ASP A 126 -11.31 11.28 18.15
CA ASP A 126 -12.06 10.10 17.73
C ASP A 126 -11.99 8.97 18.77
N TRP A 127 -11.75 9.30 20.06
CA TRP A 127 -11.71 8.32 21.15
C TRP A 127 -12.95 7.44 21.22
N LYS A 128 -14.14 8.00 20.99
CA LYS A 128 -15.42 7.27 20.96
C LYS A 128 -15.47 6.13 19.92
N ASP A 129 -14.58 6.15 18.93
CA ASP A 129 -14.51 5.12 17.88
C ASP A 129 -13.54 3.99 18.27
N VAL A 130 -12.84 4.10 19.41
CA VAL A 130 -11.97 3.05 19.98
C VAL A 130 -12.84 1.94 20.58
N GLY A 131 -12.52 0.69 20.29
CA GLY A 131 -13.18 -0.44 20.95
C GLY A 131 -12.77 -0.54 22.41
N GLY A 132 -13.71 -0.85 23.32
CA GLY A 132 -13.43 -0.98 24.76
C GLY A 132 -12.29 -1.95 25.11
N PHE A 133 -12.05 -2.98 24.29
CA PHE A 133 -10.94 -3.91 24.47
C PHE A 133 -9.55 -3.29 24.22
N ALA A 134 -9.50 -2.13 23.56
CA ALA A 134 -8.28 -1.45 23.16
C ALA A 134 -8.03 -0.14 23.91
N GLU A 135 -9.02 0.38 24.65
CA GLU A 135 -8.91 1.68 25.34
C GLU A 135 -7.67 1.78 26.23
N GLU A 136 -7.45 0.78 27.09
CA GLU A 136 -6.29 0.73 27.98
C GLU A 136 -4.98 0.71 27.19
N ALA A 137 -4.84 -0.20 26.22
CA ALA A 137 -3.64 -0.32 25.41
C ALA A 137 -3.35 0.96 24.62
N VAL A 138 -4.39 1.60 24.05
CA VAL A 138 -4.26 2.86 23.32
C VAL A 138 -3.84 3.98 24.26
N GLN A 139 -4.43 4.06 25.43
CA GLN A 139 -4.11 5.11 26.41
C GLN A 139 -2.65 4.99 26.86
N GLU A 140 -2.21 3.79 27.23
CA GLU A 140 -0.84 3.56 27.69
C GLU A 140 0.18 3.74 26.57
N ALA A 141 -0.10 3.24 25.36
CA ALA A 141 0.77 3.46 24.21
C ALA A 141 0.92 4.96 23.89
N ALA A 142 -0.16 5.74 24.02
CA ALA A 142 -0.13 7.17 23.76
C ALA A 142 0.64 7.93 24.85
N LYS A 143 0.42 7.57 26.12
CA LYS A 143 1.18 8.12 27.26
C LYS A 143 2.67 7.85 27.13
N ALA A 144 3.02 6.65 26.67
CA ALA A 144 4.40 6.22 26.48
C ALA A 144 5.09 6.85 25.25
N GLY A 145 4.36 7.58 24.40
CA GLY A 145 4.90 8.15 23.17
C GLY A 145 5.08 7.13 22.04
N ILE A 146 4.59 5.89 22.20
CA ILE A 146 4.61 4.86 21.15
C ILE A 146 3.73 5.28 19.97
N ILE A 147 2.60 5.93 20.27
CA ILE A 147 1.66 6.45 19.27
C ILE A 147 1.40 7.96 19.47
N SER A 148 1.31 8.70 18.36
CA SER A 148 1.02 10.16 18.39
C SER A 148 -0.25 10.55 17.61
N GLY A 149 -0.80 9.62 16.81
CA GLY A 149 -1.95 9.88 15.94
C GLY A 149 -1.66 10.83 14.78
N TYR A 150 -2.73 11.32 14.14
CA TYR A 150 -2.72 12.20 12.98
C TYR A 150 -3.60 13.41 13.23
N GLN A 151 -2.99 14.59 13.43
CA GLN A 151 -3.73 15.85 13.67
C GLN A 151 -4.75 15.73 14.83
N GLY A 152 -4.37 15.02 15.89
CA GLY A 152 -5.20 14.77 17.07
C GLY A 152 -6.25 13.66 16.89
N ARG A 153 -6.13 12.79 15.88
CA ARG A 153 -7.00 11.62 15.66
C ARG A 153 -6.19 10.33 15.67
N LEU A 154 -6.72 9.27 16.26
CA LEU A 154 -6.11 7.94 16.29
C LEU A 154 -6.41 7.14 15.02
N ARG A 155 -7.61 7.30 14.45
CA ARG A 155 -8.19 6.47 13.38
C ARG A 155 -8.22 4.98 13.76
N PRO A 156 -8.87 4.59 14.86
CA PRO A 156 -8.75 3.26 15.45
C PRO A 156 -9.15 2.12 14.51
N LYS A 157 -10.19 2.30 13.70
CA LYS A 157 -10.69 1.32 12.73
C LYS A 157 -9.98 1.36 11.36
N GLY A 158 -9.05 2.29 11.17
CA GLY A 158 -8.25 2.35 9.94
C GLY A 158 -7.28 1.18 9.86
N GLU A 159 -7.00 0.72 8.64
CA GLU A 159 -5.96 -0.29 8.41
C GLU A 159 -4.59 0.24 8.84
N ALA A 160 -3.87 -0.54 9.65
CA ALA A 160 -2.50 -0.23 10.02
C ALA A 160 -1.55 -0.65 8.89
N SER A 161 -0.86 0.31 8.28
CA SER A 161 0.15 0.00 7.27
C SER A 161 1.42 -0.60 7.88
N ARG A 162 2.22 -1.29 7.05
CA ARG A 162 3.52 -1.83 7.45
C ARG A 162 4.45 -0.74 8.00
N ALA A 163 4.50 0.41 7.33
CA ALA A 163 5.34 1.53 7.75
C ALA A 163 4.91 2.08 9.11
N GLU A 164 3.61 2.28 9.34
CA GLU A 164 3.09 2.73 10.64
C GLU A 164 3.40 1.73 11.75
N THR A 165 3.18 0.44 11.48
CA THR A 165 3.48 -0.63 12.43
C THR A 165 4.97 -0.67 12.78
N SER A 166 5.84 -0.53 11.78
CA SER A 166 7.30 -0.47 12.00
C SER A 166 7.70 0.74 12.84
N VAL A 167 7.06 1.90 12.66
CA VAL A 167 7.32 3.09 13.49
C VAL A 167 6.86 2.86 14.92
N MET A 168 5.66 2.28 15.14
CA MET A 168 5.20 1.94 16.49
C MET A 168 6.14 0.95 17.18
N LEU A 169 6.58 -0.10 16.46
CA LEU A 169 7.53 -1.07 16.98
C LEU A 169 8.90 -0.45 17.27
N LEU A 170 9.38 0.46 16.42
CA LEU A 170 10.64 1.17 16.65
C LEU A 170 10.56 2.01 17.93
N HIS A 171 9.51 2.82 18.09
CA HIS A 171 9.32 3.60 19.32
C HIS A 171 9.24 2.69 20.56
N LEU A 172 8.59 1.53 20.44
CA LEU A 172 8.54 0.54 21.51
C LEU A 172 9.94 0.03 21.90
N LEU A 173 10.75 -0.36 20.91
CA LEU A 173 12.12 -0.86 21.12
C LEU A 173 13.07 0.20 21.67
N GLU A 174 12.90 1.46 21.25
CA GLU A 174 13.64 2.61 21.79
C GLU A 174 13.31 2.86 23.27
N LEU A 175 12.07 2.56 23.70
CA LEU A 175 11.68 2.65 25.11
C LEU A 175 12.24 1.49 25.94
N GLU A 176 12.34 0.28 25.39
CA GLU A 176 12.99 -0.85 26.07
C GLU A 176 14.51 -0.64 26.26
N THR A 177 15.21 -0.07 25.27
CA THR A 177 16.64 0.24 25.40
C THR A 177 16.93 1.36 26.41
N ARG A 178 15.98 2.28 26.63
CA ARG A 178 16.09 3.28 27.72
C ARG A 178 16.08 2.64 29.12
N ILE A 179 15.58 1.41 29.28
CA ILE A 179 15.65 0.66 30.55
C ILE A 179 17.09 0.20 30.86
N GLN A 180 17.94 -0.09 29.86
CA GLN A 180 19.36 -0.40 30.12
C GLN A 180 20.09 0.78 30.79
N SER A 181 19.77 2.02 30.42
CA SER A 181 20.36 3.21 31.07
C SER A 181 19.94 3.41 32.54
N ILE A 182 18.83 2.77 32.96
CA ILE A 182 18.34 2.78 34.35
C ILE A 182 19.03 1.65 35.16
N LEU A 183 19.40 0.54 34.51
CA LEU A 183 20.17 -0.55 35.10
C LEU A 183 21.69 -0.26 35.22
N ASP A 184 22.25 0.59 34.35
CA ASP A 184 23.67 0.98 34.38
C ASP A 184 24.00 2.10 35.41
N LYS A 185 23.01 2.61 36.15
CA LYS A 185 23.21 3.57 37.26
C LYS A 185 23.02 2.89 38.63
N GLN A 186 23.87 1.92 38.93
CA GLN A 186 24.19 1.48 40.31
C GLN A 186 25.65 1.84 40.60
#